data_AF-A0A916VTP3-F1
#
_entry.id   AF-A0A916VTP3-F1
#
_cell.length_a   1.000
_cell.length_b   1.000
_cell.length_c   1.000
_cell.angle_alpha   90.00
_cell.angle_beta   90.00
_cell.angle_gamma   90.00
#
_symmetry.space_group_name_H-M   'P 1'
#
loop_
_entity.id
_entity.type
_entity.pdbx_description
1 polymer ?
#
loop_
_entity_poly.entity_id
_entity_poly.type
_entity_poly.pdbx_seq_one_letter_code
_entity_poly.pdbx_strand_id
1 'polypeptide(L)'
;MTTPLITRIEAALEDGKLSIDLLRKAQASKDISERALAYMVISEPHLRESLGNFKPRKADVQAIFDYLLDCIKLDLEWDEDYANSREDALYELTAPLDPFWSKHDAAISEDAFWDRIETFLQNDLPEYCADFTPEFLQDQSETAQFQARKSRWAKTPKLKPYIDALDADEA
;
A
#
# COMPACT_ATOMS: atom_id res chain seq x y z
N MET A 1 3.83 16.77 28.62
CA MET A 1 3.47 15.56 27.86
C MET A 1 3.33 15.97 26.41
N THR A 2 4.06 15.32 25.49
CA THR A 2 3.93 15.56 24.04
C THR A 2 2.59 14.99 23.57
N THR A 3 1.77 15.79 22.90
CA THR A 3 0.53 15.31 22.27
C THR A 3 0.86 14.20 21.25
N PRO A 4 0.13 13.06 21.26
CA PRO A 4 0.28 12.01 20.25
C PRO A 4 0.19 12.57 18.82
N LEU A 5 0.88 11.95 17.86
CA LEU A 5 0.92 12.47 16.49
C LEU A 5 -0.46 12.41 15.84
N ILE A 6 -1.22 11.34 16.10
CA ILE A 6 -2.62 11.16 15.68
C ILE A 6 -3.47 12.39 16.05
N THR A 7 -3.53 12.74 17.33
CA THR A 7 -4.33 13.88 17.82
C THR A 7 -3.90 15.21 17.19
N ARG A 8 -2.61 15.35 16.84
CA ARG A 8 -2.11 16.54 16.15
C ARG A 8 -2.53 16.58 14.68
N ILE A 9 -2.63 15.43 14.02
CA ILE A 9 -3.10 15.31 12.64
C ILE A 9 -4.60 15.57 12.59
N GLU A 10 -5.38 14.95 13.47
CA GLU A 10 -6.83 15.14 13.59
C GLU A 10 -7.19 16.61 13.83
N ALA A 11 -6.59 17.25 14.84
CA ALA A 11 -6.85 18.66 15.10
C ALA A 11 -6.44 19.57 13.93
N ALA A 12 -5.38 19.23 13.19
CA ALA A 12 -4.95 20.00 12.04
C ALA A 12 -5.84 19.79 10.81
N LEU A 13 -6.46 18.61 10.66
CA LEU A 13 -7.50 18.34 9.67
C LEU A 13 -8.75 19.18 9.97
N GLU A 14 -9.23 19.18 11.21
CA GLU A 14 -10.39 19.96 11.65
C GLU A 14 -10.18 21.47 11.44
N ASP A 15 -8.98 21.97 11.74
CA ASP A 15 -8.62 23.38 11.57
C ASP A 15 -8.34 23.80 10.12
N GLY A 16 -8.26 22.84 9.17
CA GLY A 16 -7.85 23.10 7.79
C GLY A 16 -6.40 23.60 7.65
N LYS A 17 -5.54 23.24 8.62
CA LYS A 17 -4.13 23.69 8.71
C LYS A 17 -3.15 22.52 8.65
N LEU A 18 -3.57 21.39 8.11
CA LEU A 18 -2.74 20.21 8.03
C LEU A 18 -1.49 20.47 7.18
N SER A 19 -0.33 20.28 7.81
CA SER A 19 0.96 20.39 7.12
C SER A 19 1.40 19.03 6.61
N ILE A 20 1.87 19.00 5.38
CA ILE A 20 2.47 17.81 4.77
C ILE A 20 3.67 17.28 5.59
N ASP A 21 4.40 18.13 6.29
CA ASP A 21 5.52 17.70 7.14
C ASP A 21 5.06 16.89 8.36
N LEU A 22 3.82 17.11 8.81
CA LEU A 22 3.22 16.32 9.89
C LEU A 22 2.87 14.92 9.37
N LEU A 23 2.27 14.83 8.18
CA LEU A 23 1.95 13.56 7.55
C LEU A 23 3.21 12.75 7.23
N ARG A 24 4.27 13.39 6.72
CA ARG A 24 5.55 12.72 6.45
C ARG A 24 6.25 12.21 7.70
N LYS A 25 6.03 12.85 8.86
CA LYS A 25 6.45 12.29 10.14
C LYS A 25 5.66 11.04 10.50
N ALA A 26 4.36 11.05 10.23
CA ALA A 26 3.48 9.90 10.45
C ALA A 26 3.83 8.72 9.53
N GLN A 27 4.13 8.98 8.25
CA GLN A 27 4.64 7.97 7.31
C GLN A 27 5.88 7.23 7.81
N ALA A 28 6.74 7.92 8.57
CA ALA A 28 7.96 7.36 9.14
C ALA A 28 7.77 6.82 10.58
N SER A 29 6.54 6.80 11.09
CA SER A 29 6.26 6.30 12.43
C SER A 29 6.41 4.79 12.53
N LYS A 30 6.65 4.31 13.74
CA LYS A 30 6.57 2.88 14.06
C LYS A 30 5.14 2.45 14.39
N ASP A 31 4.27 3.41 14.64
CA ASP A 31 2.86 3.20 14.90
C ASP A 31 2.10 3.08 13.57
N ILE A 32 1.42 1.96 13.36
CA ILE A 32 0.69 1.68 12.12
C ILE A 32 -0.52 2.60 11.95
N SER A 33 -1.15 3.02 13.04
CA SER A 33 -2.30 3.93 13.03
C SER A 33 -1.88 5.35 12.65
N GLU A 34 -0.69 5.79 13.08
CA GLU A 34 -0.12 7.07 12.62
C GLU A 34 0.17 7.04 11.11
N ARG A 35 0.68 5.91 10.61
CA ARG A 35 0.90 5.72 9.17
C ARG A 35 -0.41 5.65 8.39
N ALA A 36 -1.44 5.05 8.95
CA ALA A 36 -2.77 4.95 8.35
C ALA A 36 -3.39 6.31 8.07
N LEU A 37 -3.30 7.25 9.02
CA LEU A 37 -3.75 8.63 8.80
C LEU A 37 -2.98 9.32 7.67
N ALA A 38 -1.66 9.10 7.60
CA ALA A 38 -0.88 9.64 6.50
C ALA A 38 -1.23 8.99 5.16
N TYR A 39 -1.44 7.66 5.14
CA TYR A 39 -1.93 6.96 3.98
C TYR A 39 -3.24 7.57 3.50
N MET A 40 -4.29 7.56 4.34
CA MET A 40 -5.64 8.07 4.04
C MET A 40 -5.60 9.49 3.46
N VAL A 41 -4.94 10.44 4.13
CA VAL A 41 -4.92 11.83 3.65
C VAL A 41 -4.12 11.99 2.36
N ILE A 42 -3.06 11.21 2.17
CA ILE A 42 -2.19 11.33 1.00
C ILE A 42 -2.74 10.52 -0.19
N SER A 43 -3.46 9.42 0.01
CA SER A 43 -4.01 8.57 -1.06
C SER A 43 -5.38 9.05 -1.55
N GLU A 44 -6.22 9.58 -0.67
CA GLU A 44 -7.58 9.98 -1.04
C GLU A 44 -7.63 11.38 -1.67
N PRO A 45 -8.17 11.53 -2.90
CA PRO A 45 -8.15 12.81 -3.62
C PRO A 45 -8.77 13.97 -2.83
N HIS A 46 -9.93 13.74 -2.22
CA HIS A 46 -10.68 14.78 -1.52
C HIS A 46 -10.02 15.23 -0.21
N LEU A 47 -9.30 14.34 0.48
CA LEU A 47 -8.50 14.71 1.65
C LEU A 47 -7.18 15.35 1.25
N ARG A 48 -6.55 14.89 0.18
CA ARG A 48 -5.31 15.46 -0.36
C ARG A 48 -5.49 16.92 -0.76
N GLU A 49 -6.67 17.31 -1.22
CA GLU A 49 -7.01 18.72 -1.51
C GLU A 49 -6.85 19.64 -0.30
N SER A 50 -7.05 19.13 0.93
CA SER A 50 -6.84 19.90 2.17
C SER A 50 -5.38 20.33 2.38
N LEU A 51 -4.43 19.68 1.69
CA LEU A 51 -3.01 19.99 1.76
C LEU A 51 -2.59 21.18 0.88
N GLY A 52 -3.54 21.75 0.12
CA GLY A 52 -3.31 22.90 -0.75
C GLY A 52 -2.25 22.59 -1.83
N ASN A 53 -1.09 23.26 -1.77
CA ASN A 53 0.00 23.09 -2.74
C ASN A 53 0.86 21.85 -2.46
N PHE A 54 0.23 20.70 -2.24
CA PHE A 54 0.95 19.46 -2.02
C PHE A 54 1.78 19.08 -3.25
N LYS A 55 3.08 18.89 -3.02
CA LYS A 55 4.04 18.39 -4.01
C LYS A 55 4.50 17.01 -3.55
N PRO A 56 3.97 15.93 -4.13
CA PRO A 56 4.36 14.58 -3.75
C PRO A 56 5.82 14.32 -4.15
N ARG A 57 6.45 13.41 -3.43
CA ARG A 57 7.80 12.92 -3.67
C ARG A 57 7.74 11.40 -3.86
N LYS A 58 8.73 10.83 -4.55
CA LYS A 58 8.88 9.37 -4.67
C LYS A 58 8.85 8.66 -3.31
N ALA A 59 9.44 9.28 -2.28
CA ALA A 59 9.41 8.76 -0.92
C ALA A 59 7.99 8.72 -0.31
N ASP A 60 7.09 9.63 -0.71
CA ASP A 60 5.72 9.64 -0.22
C ASP A 60 4.95 8.43 -0.80
N VAL A 61 5.20 8.07 -2.08
CA VAL A 61 4.61 6.88 -2.76
C VAL A 61 5.17 5.58 -2.19
N GLN A 62 6.48 5.53 -1.94
CA GLN A 62 7.12 4.37 -1.31
C GLN A 62 6.55 4.14 0.10
N ALA A 63 6.34 5.19 0.88
CA ALA A 63 5.77 5.07 2.21
C ALA A 63 4.31 4.56 2.19
N ILE A 64 3.51 4.97 1.19
CA ILE A 64 2.17 4.39 0.96
C ILE A 64 2.28 2.90 0.68
N PHE A 65 3.18 2.53 -0.23
CA PHE A 65 3.33 1.13 -0.61
C PHE A 65 3.77 0.27 0.58
N ASP A 66 4.79 0.71 1.32
CA ASP A 66 5.28 0.00 2.50
C ASP A 66 4.22 -0.09 3.60
N TYR A 67 3.35 0.92 3.74
CA TYR A 67 2.22 0.86 4.68
C TYR A 67 1.23 -0.26 4.32
N LEU A 68 0.79 -0.35 3.07
CA LEU A 68 -0.13 -1.40 2.62
C LEU A 68 0.47 -2.79 2.81
N LEU A 69 1.75 -2.97 2.48
CA LEU A 69 2.47 -4.22 2.69
C LEU A 69 2.58 -4.59 4.17
N ASP A 70 2.82 -3.61 5.05
CA ASP A 70 2.86 -3.86 6.49
C ASP A 70 1.48 -4.23 7.04
N CYS A 71 0.39 -3.63 6.57
CA CYS A 71 -0.98 -4.06 6.92
C CYS A 71 -1.23 -5.54 6.55
N ILE A 72 -0.83 -5.95 5.34
CA ILE A 72 -0.97 -7.35 4.89
C ILE A 72 -0.14 -8.29 5.76
N LYS A 73 1.11 -7.89 6.06
CA LYS A 73 2.05 -8.67 6.86
C LYS A 73 1.62 -8.85 8.30
N LEU A 74 1.05 -7.80 8.90
CA LEU A 74 0.61 -7.81 10.29
C LEU A 74 -0.71 -8.56 10.48
N ASP A 75 -1.41 -8.90 9.39
CA ASP A 75 -2.71 -9.57 9.45
C ASP A 75 -3.73 -8.80 10.30
N LEU A 76 -3.84 -7.49 10.05
CA LEU A 76 -4.73 -6.66 10.84
C LEU A 76 -6.18 -7.03 10.51
N GLU A 77 -6.93 -7.41 11.55
CA GLU A 77 -8.37 -7.50 11.49
C GLU A 77 -8.97 -6.08 11.49
N TRP A 78 -10.19 -5.96 10.95
CA TRP A 78 -10.96 -4.72 11.02
C TRP A 78 -11.40 -4.49 12.48
N ASP A 79 -10.55 -3.86 13.29
CA ASP A 79 -10.89 -3.46 14.65
C ASP A 79 -10.14 -2.18 15.04
N GLU A 80 -10.85 -1.06 14.84
CA GLU A 80 -10.86 0.19 15.62
C GLU A 80 -9.70 1.21 15.58
N ASP A 81 -8.49 0.90 15.10
CA ASP A 81 -7.34 1.86 15.22
C ASP A 81 -6.87 2.51 13.90
N TYR A 82 -7.80 2.91 13.02
CA TYR A 82 -7.56 3.61 11.73
C TYR A 82 -6.80 2.83 10.63
N ALA A 83 -6.09 1.74 10.96
CA ALA A 83 -5.32 0.98 9.99
C ALA A 83 -6.20 0.16 9.04
N ASN A 84 -5.75 0.01 7.79
CA ASN A 84 -6.39 -0.86 6.81
C ASN A 84 -6.27 -2.30 7.28
N SER A 85 -7.37 -3.06 7.15
CA SER A 85 -7.34 -4.51 7.29
C SER A 85 -6.46 -5.13 6.20
N ARG A 86 -6.13 -6.43 6.32
CA ARG A 86 -5.45 -7.14 5.23
C ARG A 86 -6.23 -7.04 3.91
N GLU A 87 -7.54 -7.27 3.95
CA GLU A 87 -8.41 -7.24 2.78
C GLU A 87 -8.39 -5.86 2.11
N ASP A 88 -8.60 -4.80 2.89
CA ASP A 88 -8.55 -3.43 2.38
C ASP A 88 -7.18 -3.09 1.79
N ALA A 89 -6.10 -3.56 2.44
CA ALA A 89 -4.73 -3.30 1.98
C ALA A 89 -4.39 -4.05 0.69
N LEU A 90 -4.95 -5.24 0.46
CA LEU A 90 -4.83 -5.98 -0.80
C LEU A 90 -5.60 -5.29 -1.92
N TYR A 91 -6.83 -4.85 -1.64
CA TYR A 91 -7.66 -4.10 -2.58
C TYR A 91 -6.97 -2.81 -3.04
N GLU A 92 -6.40 -2.06 -2.09
CA GLU A 92 -5.72 -0.79 -2.35
C GLU A 92 -4.26 -0.95 -2.83
N LEU A 93 -3.76 -2.17 -3.02
CA LEU A 93 -2.34 -2.42 -3.24
C LEU A 93 -1.78 -1.75 -4.51
N THR A 94 -2.64 -1.41 -5.47
CA THR A 94 -2.26 -0.65 -6.68
C THR A 94 -2.20 0.87 -6.49
N ALA A 95 -2.57 1.42 -5.33
CA ALA A 95 -2.50 2.87 -5.04
C ALA A 95 -1.14 3.53 -5.36
N PRO A 96 0.03 2.87 -5.20
CA PRO A 96 1.32 3.41 -5.62
C PRO A 96 1.46 3.64 -7.14
N LEU A 97 0.61 3.02 -7.96
CA LEU A 97 0.55 3.16 -9.42
C LEU A 97 -0.46 4.23 -9.89
N ASP A 98 -1.15 4.91 -8.96
CA ASP A 98 -2.14 5.92 -9.32
C ASP A 98 -1.55 6.99 -10.28
N PRO A 99 -2.25 7.34 -11.39
CA PRO A 99 -1.78 8.33 -12.36
C PRO A 99 -1.44 9.70 -11.77
N PHE A 100 -2.00 10.04 -10.60
CA PHE A 100 -1.63 11.21 -9.82
C PHE A 100 -0.12 11.30 -9.61
N TRP A 101 0.54 10.22 -9.19
CA TRP A 101 1.98 10.25 -8.92
C TRP A 101 2.79 10.62 -10.16
N SER A 102 2.38 10.10 -11.32
CA SER A 102 3.03 10.38 -12.61
C SER A 102 2.86 11.83 -13.03
N LYS A 103 1.65 12.41 -12.83
CA LYS A 103 1.38 13.84 -13.11
C LYS A 103 2.26 14.78 -12.29
N HIS A 104 2.81 14.31 -11.17
CA HIS A 104 3.63 15.08 -10.25
C HIS A 104 5.10 14.62 -10.17
N ASP A 105 5.58 13.81 -11.12
CA ASP A 105 6.97 13.29 -11.17
C ASP A 105 7.40 12.54 -9.88
N ALA A 106 6.43 11.89 -9.23
CA ALA A 106 6.60 11.13 -8.00
C ALA A 106 6.35 9.62 -8.18
N ALA A 107 5.96 9.17 -9.37
CA ALA A 107 5.62 7.78 -9.63
C ALA A 107 6.78 6.80 -9.41
N ILE A 108 6.41 5.58 -9.01
CA ILE A 108 7.24 4.39 -9.17
C ILE A 108 6.92 3.73 -10.52
N SER A 109 7.91 3.07 -11.11
CA SER A 109 7.66 2.23 -12.29
C SER A 109 6.90 0.97 -11.89
N GLU A 110 6.07 0.43 -12.79
CA GLU A 110 5.41 -0.88 -12.60
C GLU A 110 6.41 -2.01 -12.33
N ASP A 111 7.61 -1.96 -12.91
CA ASP A 111 8.63 -2.95 -12.62
C ASP A 111 9.10 -2.92 -11.17
N ALA A 112 9.45 -1.74 -10.66
CA ALA A 112 9.76 -1.54 -9.25
C ALA A 112 8.60 -1.90 -8.32
N PHE A 113 7.35 -1.68 -8.75
CA PHE A 113 6.17 -2.09 -7.99
C PHE A 113 6.13 -3.61 -7.81
N TRP A 114 6.16 -4.35 -8.91
CA TRP A 114 6.08 -5.80 -8.85
C TRP A 114 7.32 -6.46 -8.24
N ASP A 115 8.52 -5.91 -8.46
CA ASP A 115 9.74 -6.41 -7.82
C ASP A 115 9.64 -6.28 -6.28
N ARG A 116 8.97 -5.24 -5.78
CA ARG A 116 8.69 -5.07 -4.36
C ARG A 116 7.65 -6.08 -3.85
N ILE A 117 6.58 -6.35 -4.61
CA ILE A 117 5.62 -7.43 -4.31
C ILE A 117 6.34 -8.78 -4.24
N GLU A 118 7.15 -9.12 -5.23
CA GLU A 118 7.92 -10.37 -5.24
C GLU A 118 8.85 -10.51 -4.05
N THR A 119 9.52 -9.42 -3.69
CA THR A 119 10.39 -9.37 -2.52
C THR A 119 9.59 -9.59 -1.24
N PHE A 120 8.42 -8.96 -1.13
CA PHE A 120 7.52 -9.08 0.00
C PHE A 120 7.01 -10.52 0.18
N LEU A 121 6.43 -11.11 -0.86
CA LEU A 121 5.91 -12.47 -0.83
C LEU A 121 6.99 -13.52 -0.50
N GLN A 122 8.23 -13.30 -0.94
CA GLN A 122 9.32 -14.24 -0.67
C GLN A 122 9.96 -14.06 0.72
N ASN A 123 10.11 -12.83 1.18
CA ASN A 123 10.98 -12.53 2.33
C ASN A 123 10.22 -12.04 3.56
N ASP A 124 9.09 -11.35 3.36
CA ASP A 124 8.36 -10.69 4.45
C ASP A 124 7.21 -11.54 4.98
N LEU A 125 6.64 -12.42 4.17
CA LEU A 125 5.63 -13.39 4.61
C LEU A 125 6.28 -14.72 5.03
N PRO A 126 5.91 -15.27 6.21
CA PRO A 126 6.44 -16.53 6.69
C PRO A 126 5.94 -17.71 5.84
N GLU A 127 4.71 -17.61 5.34
CA GLU A 127 4.02 -18.64 4.57
C GLU A 127 3.15 -18.06 3.46
N TYR A 128 2.52 -18.95 2.70
CA TYR A 128 1.57 -18.59 1.64
C TYR A 128 0.36 -17.83 2.23
N CYS A 129 0.11 -16.62 1.74
CA CYS A 129 -1.07 -15.84 2.05
C CYS A 129 -2.15 -16.09 0.98
N ALA A 130 -3.19 -16.85 1.35
CA ALA A 130 -4.22 -17.27 0.41
C ALA A 130 -5.02 -16.10 -0.18
N ASP A 131 -5.20 -15.03 0.60
CA ASP A 131 -6.01 -13.86 0.24
C ASP A 131 -5.42 -13.06 -0.93
N PHE A 132 -4.12 -13.17 -1.18
CA PHE A 132 -3.45 -12.44 -2.27
C PHE A 132 -4.01 -12.81 -3.64
N THR A 133 -4.45 -14.06 -3.83
CA THR A 133 -4.98 -14.54 -5.11
C THR A 133 -6.37 -13.95 -5.41
N PRO A 134 -7.41 -14.18 -4.59
CA PRO A 134 -8.74 -13.63 -4.84
C PRO A 134 -8.80 -12.10 -4.75
N GLU A 135 -8.06 -11.48 -3.83
CA GLU A 135 -8.19 -10.02 -3.59
C GLU A 135 -7.33 -9.15 -4.51
N PHE A 136 -6.23 -9.69 -5.06
CA PHE A 136 -5.28 -8.88 -5.82
C PHE A 136 -4.86 -9.52 -7.14
N LEU A 137 -4.36 -10.76 -7.14
CA LEU A 137 -3.77 -11.34 -8.35
C LEU A 137 -4.79 -11.66 -9.44
N GLN A 138 -6.05 -11.96 -9.08
CA GLN A 138 -7.12 -12.12 -10.06
C GLN A 138 -7.35 -10.84 -10.88
N ASP A 139 -7.40 -9.68 -10.22
CA ASP A 139 -7.56 -8.40 -10.92
C ASP A 139 -6.35 -8.04 -11.79
N GLN A 140 -5.17 -8.55 -11.45
CA GLN A 140 -3.94 -8.32 -12.20
C GLN A 140 -3.67 -9.40 -13.26
N SER A 141 -4.46 -10.49 -13.30
CA SER A 141 -4.14 -11.70 -14.07
C SER A 141 -3.94 -11.40 -15.55
N GLU A 142 -4.75 -10.52 -16.14
CA GLU A 142 -4.71 -10.16 -17.55
C GLU A 142 -3.71 -9.03 -17.89
N THR A 143 -3.06 -8.44 -16.89
CA THR A 143 -2.10 -7.37 -17.14
C THR A 143 -0.81 -7.91 -17.77
N ALA A 144 -0.28 -7.22 -18.78
CA ALA A 144 0.94 -7.65 -19.47
C ALA A 144 2.14 -7.77 -18.50
N GLN A 145 2.17 -6.89 -17.50
CA GLN A 145 3.21 -6.80 -16.48
C GLN A 145 3.18 -8.01 -15.55
N PHE A 146 2.00 -8.47 -15.13
CA PHE A 146 1.90 -9.68 -14.32
C PHE A 146 2.13 -10.95 -15.16
N GLN A 147 1.59 -11.01 -16.38
CA GLN A 147 1.82 -12.13 -17.31
C GLN A 147 3.30 -12.36 -17.60
N ALA A 148 4.10 -11.30 -17.72
CA ALA A 148 5.55 -11.40 -17.88
C ALA A 148 6.24 -12.10 -16.68
N ARG A 149 5.63 -12.05 -15.49
CA ARG A 149 6.17 -12.61 -14.23
C ARG A 149 5.63 -14.00 -13.92
N LYS A 150 4.43 -14.35 -14.39
CA LYS A 150 3.77 -15.66 -14.17
C LYS A 150 4.75 -16.84 -14.35
N SER A 151 5.51 -16.84 -15.45
CA SER A 151 6.48 -17.91 -15.76
C SER A 151 7.65 -18.04 -14.76
N ARG A 152 8.08 -16.93 -14.15
CA ARG A 152 9.12 -16.90 -13.11
C ARG A 152 8.56 -17.35 -11.77
N TRP A 153 7.35 -16.89 -11.42
CA TRP A 153 6.69 -17.25 -10.17
C TRP A 153 6.37 -18.74 -10.11
N ALA A 154 5.90 -19.31 -11.22
CA ALA A 154 5.62 -20.74 -11.35
C ALA A 154 6.85 -21.64 -11.10
N LYS A 155 8.08 -21.10 -11.23
CA LYS A 155 9.34 -21.81 -10.98
C LYS A 155 9.95 -21.49 -9.62
N THR A 156 9.40 -20.53 -8.89
CA THR A 156 9.94 -20.05 -7.62
C THR A 156 9.16 -20.71 -6.47
N PRO A 157 9.78 -21.57 -5.64
CA PRO A 157 9.04 -22.40 -4.68
C PRO A 157 8.08 -21.64 -3.76
N LYS A 158 8.47 -20.44 -3.29
CA LYS A 158 7.62 -19.60 -2.44
C LYS A 158 6.49 -18.87 -3.20
N LEU A 159 6.66 -18.59 -4.48
CA LEU A 159 5.68 -17.85 -5.30
C LEU A 159 4.76 -18.78 -6.09
N LYS A 160 5.19 -20.02 -6.34
CA LYS A 160 4.43 -21.03 -7.07
C LYS A 160 3.00 -21.24 -6.52
N PRO A 161 2.77 -21.31 -5.20
CA PRO A 161 1.42 -21.49 -4.66
C PRO A 161 0.41 -20.42 -5.11
N TYR A 162 0.85 -19.17 -5.33
CA TYR A 162 -0.01 -18.10 -5.81
C TYR A 162 -0.44 -18.30 -7.27
N ILE A 163 0.47 -18.81 -8.11
CA ILE A 163 0.13 -19.14 -9.50
C ILE A 163 -0.78 -20.36 -9.56
N ASP A 164 -0.49 -21.38 -8.75
CA ASP A 164 -1.31 -22.59 -8.70
C ASP A 164 -2.74 -22.30 -8.22
N ALA A 165 -2.91 -21.39 -7.26
CA ALA A 165 -4.23 -20.94 -6.81
C ALA A 165 -4.97 -20.16 -7.90
N LEU A 166 -4.29 -19.24 -8.59
CA LEU A 166 -4.89 -18.45 -9.66
C LEU A 166 -5.36 -19.33 -10.83
N ASP A 167 -4.52 -20.28 -11.25
CA ASP A 167 -4.85 -21.19 -12.35
C ASP A 167 -5.95 -22.22 -11.96
N ALA A 168 -6.14 -22.50 -10.66
CA ALA A 168 -7.19 -23.39 -10.17
C ALA A 168 -8.58 -22.73 -10.14
N ASP A 169 -8.64 -21.41 -9.94
CA ASP A 169 -9.89 -20.64 -9.99
C ASP A 169 -10.32 -20.32 -11.44
N GLU A 170 -9.39 -20.34 -12.39
CA GLU A 170 -9.66 -20.15 -13.83
C GLU A 170 -10.19 -21.43 -14.54
N ALA A 171 -10.16 -22.60 -13.88
CA ALA A 171 -10.47 -23.93 -14.45
C ALA A 171 -11.88 -24.45 -14.16
#